data_AF-H3D1Y4-F1
#
_entry.id   AF-H3D1Y4-F1
#
_cell.length_a   1.000
_cell.length_b   1.000
_cell.length_c   1.000
_cell.angle_alpha   90.00
_cell.angle_beta   90.00
_cell.angle_gamma   90.00
#
_symmetry.space_group_name_H-M   'P 1'
#
loop_
_entity.id
_entity.type
_entity.pdbx_description
1 polymer ?
#
loop_
_entity_poly.entity_id
_entity_poly.type
_entity_poly.pdbx_seq_one_letter_code
_entity_poly.pdbx_strand_id
1 'polypeptide(L)'
;NGDPGRCMRHHFVETITHPIYKCNFKMVLLACCEGHCSRSTRSDPLISFSSVLKQPFKSTCSCCRPHTSKLKAVRLHCTGGRRITATYRYILTCSCEECS
;
A
#
# COMPACT_ATOMS: atom_id res chain seq x y z
N ASN A 1 0.60 -6.22 -25.60
CA ASN A 1 -0.29 -5.22 -24.97
C ASN A 1 -0.72 -5.72 -23.61
N GLY A 2 -0.28 -5.05 -22.54
CA GLY A 2 -0.62 -5.44 -21.17
C GLY A 2 -2.05 -5.04 -20.84
N ASP A 3 -2.80 -5.94 -20.23
CA ASP A 3 -4.11 -5.66 -19.66
C ASP A 3 -4.00 -4.46 -18.69
N PRO A 4 -4.65 -3.32 -18.95
CA PRO A 4 -4.59 -2.14 -18.08
C PRO A 4 -5.25 -2.39 -16.72
N GLY A 5 -6.06 -3.44 -16.58
CA GLY A 5 -6.72 -3.79 -15.33
C GLY A 5 -5.85 -4.60 -14.36
N ARG A 6 -4.66 -5.07 -14.76
CA ARG A 6 -3.81 -5.91 -13.90
C ARG A 6 -3.10 -5.11 -12.82
N CYS A 7 -2.79 -5.75 -11.69
CA CYS A 7 -1.97 -5.17 -10.64
C CYS A 7 -0.66 -4.57 -11.19
N MET A 8 -0.48 -3.27 -11.04
CA MET A 8 0.71 -2.56 -11.50
C MET A 8 1.04 -1.34 -10.64
N ARG A 9 2.22 -0.78 -10.88
CA ARG A 9 2.72 0.40 -10.18
C ARG A 9 2.35 1.66 -10.96
N HIS A 10 1.70 2.61 -10.29
CA HIS A 10 1.35 3.92 -10.84
C HIS A 10 2.15 5.02 -10.15
N HIS A 11 2.57 6.02 -10.91
CA HIS A 11 3.27 7.19 -10.40
C HIS A 11 2.30 8.34 -10.23
N PHE A 12 2.47 9.11 -9.15
CA PHE A 12 1.72 10.34 -8.92
C PHE A 12 2.59 11.34 -8.13
N VAL A 13 2.23 12.62 -8.21
CA VAL A 13 2.89 13.67 -7.44
C VAL A 13 1.98 14.05 -6.29
N GLU A 14 2.54 14.17 -5.10
CA GLU A 14 1.83 14.57 -3.89
C GLU A 14 2.53 15.75 -3.22
N THR A 15 1.73 16.62 -2.58
CA THR A 15 2.26 17.74 -1.82
C THR A 15 2.36 17.41 -0.35
N ILE A 16 3.58 17.21 0.15
CA ILE A 16 3.82 17.01 1.58
C ILE A 16 3.74 18.35 2.30
N THR A 17 2.76 18.46 3.19
CA THR A 17 2.57 19.55 4.15
C THR A 17 2.63 19.00 5.57
N HIS A 18 3.02 19.84 6.53
CA HIS A 18 2.91 19.47 7.94
C HIS A 18 1.47 19.75 8.42
N PRO A 19 0.78 18.82 9.09
CA PRO A 19 -0.66 18.96 9.41
C PRO A 19 -0.95 20.04 10.46
N ILE A 20 0.01 20.33 11.35
CA ILE A 20 -0.16 21.27 12.48
C ILE A 20 0.73 22.53 12.33
N TYR A 21 2.04 22.35 12.24
CA TYR A 21 2.98 23.47 12.13
C TYR A 21 2.95 24.15 10.75
N LYS A 22 3.07 25.48 10.75
CA LYS A 22 3.29 26.27 9.53
C LYS A 22 4.69 25.98 8.98
N CYS A 23 4.75 25.12 7.98
CA CYS A 23 5.98 24.77 7.26
C CYS A 23 5.83 25.02 5.77
N ASN A 24 6.95 25.14 5.05
CA ASN A 24 6.93 25.07 3.61
C ASN A 24 6.43 23.69 3.15
N PHE A 25 5.79 23.66 1.98
CA PHE A 25 5.39 22.42 1.35
C PHE A 25 6.49 21.89 0.42
N LYS A 26 6.46 20.58 0.14
CA LYS A 26 7.34 19.94 -0.83
C LYS A 26 6.53 19.02 -1.73
N MET A 27 6.62 19.25 -3.05
CA MET A 27 6.10 18.30 -4.03
C MET A 27 7.07 17.13 -4.14
N VAL A 28 6.55 15.91 -4.07
CA VAL A 28 7.33 14.67 -4.18
C VAL A 28 6.70 13.71 -5.16
N LEU A 29 7.53 13.03 -5.95
CA LEU A 29 7.10 11.90 -6.76
C LEU A 29 6.90 10.68 -5.85
N LEU A 30 5.69 10.15 -5.85
CA LEU A 30 5.29 8.92 -5.15
C LEU A 30 4.90 7.85 -6.16
N ALA A 31 4.65 6.65 -5.64
CA ALA A 31 4.10 5.54 -6.39
C ALA A 31 3.08 4.80 -5.53
N CYS A 32 2.03 4.26 -6.15
CA CYS A 32 1.03 3.38 -5.55
C CYS A 32 0.91 2.07 -6.34
N CYS A 33 0.29 1.06 -5.73
CA CYS A 33 -0.07 -0.19 -6.37
C CYS A 33 -1.58 -0.22 -6.58
N GLU A 34 -2.02 -0.46 -7.81
CA GLU A 34 -3.43 -0.50 -8.18
C GLU A 34 -3.66 -1.54 -9.27
N GLY A 35 -4.87 -2.10 -9.30
CA GLY A 35 -5.29 -3.09 -10.29
C GLY A 35 -5.77 -4.41 -9.68
N HIS A 36 -6.19 -5.31 -10.55
CA HIS A 36 -6.79 -6.60 -10.24
C HIS A 36 -5.75 -7.71 -10.27
N CYS A 37 -5.89 -8.64 -9.33
CA CYS A 37 -5.13 -9.87 -9.31
C CYS A 37 -5.84 -10.94 -10.14
N SER A 38 -5.08 -11.72 -10.91
CA SER A 38 -5.62 -12.76 -11.78
C SER A 38 -6.19 -13.95 -11.01
N ARG A 39 -5.76 -14.15 -9.76
CA ARG A 39 -6.31 -15.19 -8.88
C ARG A 39 -7.70 -14.80 -8.42
N SER A 40 -8.68 -15.65 -8.69
CA SER A 40 -10.04 -15.50 -8.19
C SER A 40 -10.08 -15.61 -6.66
N THR A 41 -10.80 -14.71 -6.01
CA THR A 41 -11.13 -14.83 -4.59
C THR A 41 -12.14 -15.97 -4.40
N ARG A 42 -11.88 -16.85 -3.42
CA ARG A 42 -12.72 -18.01 -3.13
C ARG A 42 -12.82 -18.23 -1.62
N SER A 43 -13.95 -18.74 -1.15
CA SER A 43 -14.16 -19.13 0.23
C SER A 43 -14.98 -20.40 0.28
N ASP A 44 -14.34 -21.52 0.63
CA ASP A 44 -14.99 -22.83 0.71
C ASP A 44 -15.31 -23.18 2.17
N PRO A 45 -16.45 -23.83 2.45
CA PRO A 45 -16.77 -24.32 3.79
C PRO A 45 -15.83 -25.47 4.20
N LEU A 46 -15.46 -25.49 5.47
CA LEU A 46 -14.70 -26.59 6.08
C LEU A 46 -15.64 -27.52 6.85
N ILE A 47 -15.67 -28.79 6.46
CA ILE A 47 -16.46 -29.82 7.15
C ILE A 47 -15.65 -30.33 8.34
N SER A 48 -16.21 -30.23 9.55
CA SER A 48 -15.63 -30.74 10.79
C SER A 48 -16.64 -31.60 11.54
N PHE A 49 -16.18 -32.74 12.06
CA PHE A 49 -16.96 -33.63 12.93
C PHE A 49 -16.70 -33.37 14.42
N SER A 50 -15.83 -32.42 14.74
CA SER A 50 -15.65 -31.90 16.11
C SER A 50 -16.82 -30.98 16.46
N SER A 51 -17.27 -31.02 17.72
CA SER A 51 -18.30 -30.10 18.26
C SER A 51 -17.85 -28.62 18.25
N VAL A 52 -16.56 -28.36 18.05
CA VAL A 52 -15.99 -27.02 17.92
C VAL A 52 -15.38 -26.85 16.53
N LEU A 53 -15.91 -25.90 15.76
CA LEU A 53 -15.36 -25.45 14.48
C LEU A 53 -14.68 -24.08 14.68
N LYS A 54 -13.34 -24.06 14.76
CA LYS A 54 -12.58 -22.83 15.04
C LYS A 54 -12.49 -21.88 13.83
N GLN A 55 -12.38 -22.43 12.62
CA GLN A 55 -12.35 -21.64 11.38
C GLN A 55 -13.27 -22.32 10.36
N PRO A 56 -14.46 -21.75 10.07
CA PRO A 56 -15.49 -22.43 9.28
C PRO A 56 -15.25 -22.39 7.77
N PHE A 57 -14.30 -21.57 7.31
CA PHE A 57 -14.01 -21.39 5.88
C PHE A 57 -12.52 -21.44 5.60
N LYS A 58 -12.18 -21.99 4.44
CA LYS A 58 -10.88 -21.81 3.80
C LYS A 58 -11.03 -20.77 2.71
N SER A 59 -10.49 -19.57 2.97
CA SER A 59 -10.52 -18.46 2.01
C SER A 59 -9.17 -18.29 1.32
N THR A 60 -9.22 -17.98 0.03
CA THR A 60 -8.08 -17.54 -0.77
C THR A 60 -8.42 -16.20 -1.39
N CYS A 61 -7.53 -15.21 -1.23
CA CYS A 61 -7.75 -13.84 -1.67
C CYS A 61 -6.39 -13.26 -2.07
N SER A 62 -6.34 -12.47 -3.14
CA SER A 62 -5.11 -11.80 -3.57
C SER A 62 -5.33 -10.29 -3.72
N CYS A 63 -4.50 -9.49 -3.06
CA CYS A 63 -4.51 -8.03 -3.14
C CYS A 63 -3.29 -7.53 -3.93
N CYS A 64 -3.48 -6.48 -4.74
CA CYS A 64 -2.37 -5.74 -5.31
C CYS A 64 -1.69 -4.92 -4.22
N ARG A 65 -0.47 -5.32 -3.81
CA ARG A 65 0.26 -4.73 -2.70
C ARG A 65 1.69 -4.33 -3.09
N PRO A 66 2.32 -3.41 -2.34
CA PRO A 66 3.73 -3.08 -2.52
C PRO A 66 4.61 -4.28 -2.17
N HIS A 67 5.35 -4.79 -3.15
CA HIS A 67 6.26 -5.92 -2.95
C HIS A 67 7.63 -5.46 -2.46
N THR A 68 8.18 -4.41 -3.10
CA THR A 68 9.44 -3.78 -2.65
C THR A 68 9.28 -2.27 -2.56
N SER A 69 9.99 -1.67 -1.60
CA SER A 69 9.97 -0.22 -1.39
C SER A 69 11.30 0.27 -0.82
N LYS A 70 11.56 1.57 -0.98
CA LYS A 70 12.71 2.27 -0.38
C LYS A 70 12.22 3.31 0.62
N LEU A 71 12.80 3.31 1.83
CA LEU A 71 12.57 4.37 2.80
C LEU A 71 13.18 5.69 2.30
N LYS A 72 12.40 6.77 2.35
CA LYS A 72 12.83 8.13 2.00
C LYS A 72 12.47 9.10 3.12
N ALA A 73 13.22 10.20 3.17
CA ALA A 73 13.00 11.30 4.09
C ALA A 73 13.06 12.63 3.34
N VAL A 74 12.22 13.58 3.74
CA VAL A 74 12.21 14.96 3.24
C VAL A 74 12.20 15.92 4.42
N ARG A 75 13.01 16.98 4.34
CA ARG A 75 13.08 18.00 5.41
C ARG A 75 12.24 19.21 5.03
N LEU A 76 11.29 19.55 5.90
CA LEU A 76 10.49 20.76 5.83
C LEU A 76 11.10 21.83 6.74
N HIS A 77 10.98 23.07 6.32
CA HIS A 77 11.38 24.28 7.04
C HIS A 77 10.12 24.96 7.55
N CYS A 78 10.06 25.18 8.86
CA CYS A 78 8.90 25.73 9.54
C CYS A 78 9.19 27.13 10.07
N THR A 79 8.11 27.85 10.40
CA THR A 79 8.20 29.15 11.07
C THR A 79 9.01 29.04 12.36
N GLY A 80 9.79 30.07 12.68
CA GLY A 80 10.69 30.06 13.86
C GLY A 80 11.98 29.25 13.64
N GLY A 81 12.38 28.99 12.40
CA GLY A 81 13.64 28.31 12.07
C GLY A 81 13.66 26.81 12.36
N ARG A 82 12.57 26.25 12.88
CA ARG A 82 12.42 24.81 13.16
C ARG A 82 12.47 24.00 11.87
N ARG A 83 13.14 22.85 11.92
CA ARG A 83 13.23 21.89 10.82
C ARG A 83 12.54 20.59 11.24
N ILE A 84 11.69 20.04 10.38
CA ILE A 84 10.96 18.78 10.63
C ILE A 84 11.25 17.82 9.48
N THR A 85 11.51 16.56 9.81
CA THR A 85 11.74 15.49 8.82
C THR A 85 10.49 14.64 8.70
N ALA A 86 9.92 14.55 7.50
CA ALA A 86 8.88 13.60 7.16
C ALA A 86 9.49 12.37 6.49
N THR A 87 9.01 11.18 6.83
CA THR A 87 9.47 9.90 6.26
C THR A 87 8.34 9.21 5.53
N TYR A 88 8.65 8.57 4.41
CA TYR A 88 7.68 7.81 3.62
C TYR A 88 8.38 6.65 2.89
N ARG A 89 7.60 5.69 2.38
CA ARG A 89 8.11 4.61 1.54
C ARG A 89 7.79 4.91 0.08
N TYR A 90 8.81 4.85 -0.78
CA TYR A 90 8.64 4.92 -2.21
C TYR A 90 8.58 3.52 -2.81
N ILE A 91 7.45 3.17 -3.41
CA ILE A 91 7.18 1.83 -3.94
C ILE A 91 7.98 1.60 -5.22
N LEU A 92 8.72 0.48 -5.27
CA LEU A 92 9.56 0.10 -6.40
C LEU A 92 8.87 -0.95 -7.28
N THR A 93 8.23 -1.95 -6.65
CA THR A 93 7.47 -3.00 -7.35
C THR A 93 6.16 -3.30 -6.63
N CYS A 94 5.18 -3.76 -7.40
CA CYS A 94 3.87 -4.21 -6.91
C CYS A 94 3.71 -5.70 -7.26
N SER A 95 3.03 -6.45 -6.41
CA SER A 95 2.71 -7.84 -6.67
C SER A 95 1.36 -8.23 -6.06
N CYS A 96 0.81 -9.35 -6.52
CA CYS A 96 -0.40 -9.93 -5.94
C CYS A 96 -0.03 -10.85 -4.79
N GLU A 97 -0.43 -10.47 -3.57
CA GLU A 97 -0.09 -11.15 -2.33
C GLU A 97 -1.36 -11.61 -1.61
N GLU A 98 -1.26 -12.66 -0.78
CA GLU A 98 -2.41 -13.11 0.01
C GLU A 98 -2.92 -12.01 0.95
N CYS A 99 -4.24 -11.96 1.10
CA CYS A 99 -4.90 -10.88 1.85
C CYS A 99 -4.59 -10.94 3.36
N SER A 100 -4.43 -12.16 3.89
CA SER A 100 -4.32 -12.48 5.32
C SER A 100 -2.95 -13.04 5.68
#